data_AF-A0A7K0J0H1-F1
#
_entry.id   AF-A0A7K0J0H1-F1
#
_cell.length_a   1.000
_cell.length_b   1.000
_cell.length_c   1.000
_cell.angle_alpha   90.00
_cell.angle_beta   90.00
_cell.angle_gamma   90.00
#
_symmetry.space_group_name_H-M   'P 1'
#
loop_
_entity.id
_entity.type
_entity.pdbx_description
1 polymer ?
#
loop_
_entity_poly.entity_id
_entity_poly.type
_entity_poly.pdbx_seq_one_letter_code
_entity_poly.pdbx_strand_id
1 'polypeptide(L)'
;MNRSGQTSLMDSLKEAIRECHARMEALPFIAALTDGRLPLESYVGQLRAMSVIHGTLEHELAQVTDPEIRTLLLDRPSRLVHLRRDLTVFDKQYIPDIGGALVHIRQIAELIRRYRVEQPSDLLAILYVLEGTTLGNAVHLPDVLNIFGSKTSGTAHYYSGYGDKTDEQWQQFGCAMNAFPMDQNDRQRLIHVALDFFDKLEALFSTLYPIKSDDLVFTAGMLNPEAGDHAVPGDTREIEAAVIAAENCRKEFPYFDERYQERGRSFAKSDAAWLVTLAELPMSQLLSQVEWLGRVLGNRGMPRITLERQLELLYEGLIAALPEKAGSYSGLLEGAETLRKERLQYIPEPVFSDLALKFQSATDGEMQGRFKGTGMLIVSAVCDKMAGVAEAVTSLQPWLTDVERFSPDWIAAVTNVLQQAEASVKKTEE
;
A
#
# COMPACT_ATOMS: atom_id res chain seq x y z
N MET A 1 19.42 -25.08 38.82
CA MET A 1 20.87 -25.26 38.60
C MET A 1 21.26 -24.48 37.35
N ASN A 2 21.98 -23.37 37.53
CA ASN A 2 22.48 -22.51 36.46
C ASN A 2 23.39 -23.29 35.49
N ARG A 3 23.06 -23.29 34.20
CA ARG A 3 24.04 -23.59 33.14
C ARG A 3 24.88 -22.32 32.91
N SER A 4 25.82 -22.07 33.81
CA SER A 4 26.86 -21.05 33.66
C SER A 4 27.84 -21.50 32.57
N GLY A 5 27.67 -20.99 31.35
CA GLY A 5 28.61 -21.21 30.24
C GLY A 5 28.04 -21.13 28.83
N GLN A 6 26.71 -21.02 28.65
CA GLN A 6 26.11 -20.91 27.31
C GLN A 6 25.83 -19.44 26.98
N THR A 7 26.46 -18.94 25.91
CA THR A 7 26.25 -17.59 25.37
C THR A 7 24.77 -17.36 25.06
N SER A 8 24.28 -16.15 25.36
CA SER A 8 22.88 -15.78 25.09
C SER A 8 22.60 -15.82 23.57
N LEU A 9 21.33 -15.93 23.16
CA LEU A 9 20.98 -15.89 21.75
C LEU A 9 21.36 -14.53 21.14
N MET A 10 21.05 -13.45 21.85
CA MET A 10 21.37 -12.09 21.42
C MET A 10 22.88 -11.88 21.22
N ASP A 11 23.71 -12.39 22.13
CA ASP A 11 25.18 -12.29 22.02
C ASP A 11 25.70 -13.14 20.85
N SER A 12 25.12 -14.32 20.64
CA SER A 12 25.50 -15.21 19.53
C SER A 12 25.17 -14.60 18.18
N LEU A 13 23.99 -14.01 18.04
CA LEU A 13 23.58 -13.26 16.85
C LEU A 13 24.50 -12.06 16.62
N LYS A 14 24.72 -11.24 17.66
CA LYS A 14 25.57 -10.04 17.60
C LYS A 14 26.99 -10.35 17.13
N GLU A 15 27.62 -11.39 17.69
CA GLU A 15 28.96 -11.79 17.27
C GLU A 15 28.97 -12.30 15.83
N ALA A 16 27.97 -13.09 15.43
CA ALA A 16 27.90 -13.66 14.08
C ALA A 16 27.76 -12.58 13.00
N ILE A 17 26.96 -11.53 13.23
CA ILE A 17 26.70 -10.47 12.24
C ILE A 17 27.71 -9.32 12.29
N ARG A 18 28.72 -9.37 13.17
CA ARG A 18 29.67 -8.28 13.38
C ARG A 18 30.38 -7.85 12.09
N GLU A 19 30.81 -8.82 11.27
CA GLU A 19 31.45 -8.53 9.98
C GLU A 19 30.46 -7.96 8.97
N CYS A 20 29.19 -8.37 9.01
CA CYS A 20 28.13 -7.81 8.16
C CYS A 20 27.91 -6.32 8.45
N HIS A 21 27.89 -5.92 9.73
CA HIS A 21 27.84 -4.50 10.09
C HIS A 21 29.03 -3.72 9.51
N ALA A 22 30.25 -4.24 9.64
CA ALA A 22 31.42 -3.57 9.08
C ALA A 22 31.35 -3.42 7.55
N ARG A 23 30.79 -4.41 6.84
CA ARG A 23 30.54 -4.30 5.38
C ARG A 23 29.50 -3.24 5.05
N MET A 24 28.38 -3.22 5.79
CA MET A 24 27.32 -2.22 5.61
C MET A 24 27.84 -0.79 5.82
N GLU A 25 28.61 -0.54 6.87
CA GLU A 25 29.24 0.76 7.16
C GLU A 25 30.23 1.21 6.08
N ALA A 26 30.86 0.26 5.38
CA ALA A 26 31.79 0.53 4.30
C ALA A 26 31.10 0.83 2.95
N LEU A 27 29.77 0.73 2.86
CA LEU A 27 29.05 0.95 1.62
C LEU A 27 29.15 2.42 1.16
N PRO A 28 29.22 2.67 -0.17
CA PRO A 28 29.18 4.02 -0.72
C PRO A 28 27.98 4.84 -0.27
N PHE A 29 26.84 4.19 -0.02
CA PHE A 29 25.63 4.82 0.51
C PHE A 29 25.90 5.49 1.86
N ILE A 30 26.52 4.77 2.81
CA ILE A 30 26.82 5.29 4.16
C ILE A 30 27.86 6.39 4.09
N ALA A 31 28.93 6.18 3.30
CA ALA A 31 29.95 7.22 3.08
C ALA A 31 29.34 8.51 2.52
N ALA A 32 28.43 8.42 1.55
CA ALA A 32 27.75 9.58 0.99
C ALA A 32 26.80 10.26 1.99
N LEU A 33 26.15 9.49 2.87
CA LEU A 33 25.31 10.02 3.95
C LEU A 33 26.14 10.83 4.95
N THR A 34 27.21 10.24 5.49
CA THR A 34 28.07 10.91 6.47
C THR A 34 28.81 12.12 5.87
N ASP A 35 29.19 12.06 4.60
CA ASP A 35 29.82 13.19 3.91
C ASP A 35 28.85 14.31 3.51
N GLY A 36 27.55 14.17 3.78
CA GLY A 36 26.55 15.19 3.45
C GLY A 36 26.21 15.27 1.96
N ARG A 37 26.45 14.19 1.19
CA ARG A 37 26.37 14.16 -0.29
C ARG A 37 25.40 13.12 -0.84
N LEU A 38 24.63 12.45 0.00
CA LEU A 38 23.65 11.45 -0.43
C LEU A 38 22.52 12.12 -1.25
N PRO A 39 22.21 11.64 -2.47
CA PRO A 39 21.09 12.14 -3.26
C PRO A 39 19.75 11.90 -2.59
N LEU A 40 18.77 12.75 -2.91
CA LEU A 40 17.42 12.64 -2.35
C LEU A 40 16.72 11.35 -2.80
N GLU A 41 16.94 10.94 -4.04
CA GLU A 41 16.43 9.70 -4.64
C GLU A 41 16.93 8.47 -3.86
N SER A 42 18.20 8.45 -3.45
CA SER A 42 18.76 7.37 -2.62
C SER A 42 18.11 7.31 -1.25
N TYR A 43 17.91 8.47 -0.60
CA TYR A 43 17.27 8.54 0.71
C TYR A 43 15.80 8.12 0.66
N VAL A 44 15.02 8.65 -0.29
CA VAL A 44 13.62 8.27 -0.46
C VAL A 44 13.48 6.82 -0.92
N GLY A 45 14.38 6.34 -1.78
CA GLY A 45 14.47 4.94 -2.19
C GLY A 45 14.70 4.01 -0.99
N GLN A 46 15.58 4.39 -0.06
CA GLN A 46 15.77 3.66 1.20
C GLN A 46 14.47 3.61 2.02
N LEU A 47 13.80 4.75 2.22
CA LEU A 47 12.54 4.79 2.98
C LEU A 47 11.45 3.92 2.34
N ARG A 48 11.31 3.94 1.01
CA ARG A 48 10.37 3.07 0.29
C ARG A 48 10.74 1.60 0.43
N ALA A 49 12.01 1.25 0.25
CA ALA A 49 12.50 -0.12 0.42
C ALA A 49 12.20 -0.64 1.83
N MET A 50 12.56 0.13 2.85
CA MET A 50 12.29 -0.23 4.24
C MET A 50 10.79 -0.28 4.55
N SER A 51 9.97 0.57 3.93
CA SER A 51 8.50 0.52 4.05
C SER A 51 7.94 -0.82 3.57
N VAL A 52 8.38 -1.32 2.41
CA VAL A 52 7.95 -2.63 1.91
C VAL A 52 8.45 -3.76 2.80
N ILE A 53 9.71 -3.72 3.24
CA ILE A 53 10.32 -4.76 4.07
C ILE A 53 9.63 -4.85 5.43
N HIS A 54 9.52 -3.73 6.16
CA HIS A 54 8.83 -3.68 7.45
C HIS A 54 7.36 -4.00 7.31
N GLY A 55 6.67 -3.45 6.29
CA GLY A 55 5.26 -3.75 6.07
C GLY A 55 5.00 -5.23 5.76
N THR A 56 5.88 -5.88 5.00
CA THR A 56 5.79 -7.33 4.75
C THR A 56 6.06 -8.10 6.04
N LEU A 57 7.12 -7.78 6.78
CA LEU A 57 7.44 -8.46 8.03
C LEU A 57 6.32 -8.32 9.07
N GLU A 58 5.85 -7.10 9.33
CA GLU A 58 4.77 -6.83 10.28
C GLU A 58 3.48 -7.56 9.88
N HIS A 59 3.15 -7.60 8.58
CA HIS A 59 2.01 -8.35 8.08
C HIS A 59 2.15 -9.86 8.32
N GLU A 60 3.28 -10.45 7.94
CA GLU A 60 3.51 -11.89 8.09
C GLU A 60 3.57 -12.31 9.56
N LEU A 61 4.21 -11.51 10.42
CA LEU A 61 4.26 -11.73 11.87
C LEU A 61 2.85 -11.69 12.50
N ALA A 62 1.96 -10.80 12.04
CA ALA A 62 0.57 -10.75 12.51
C ALA A 62 -0.24 -11.99 12.14
N GLN A 63 0.19 -12.77 11.14
CA GLN A 63 -0.45 -14.02 10.71
C GLN A 63 0.15 -15.28 11.37
N VAL A 64 1.14 -15.12 12.27
CA VAL A 64 1.73 -16.22 13.02
C VAL A 64 0.80 -16.63 14.16
N THR A 65 0.46 -17.92 14.22
CA THR A 65 -0.46 -18.47 15.23
C THR A 65 0.25 -19.00 16.46
N ASP A 66 1.57 -19.17 16.42
CA ASP A 66 2.39 -19.65 17.54
C ASP A 66 2.25 -18.70 18.75
N PRO A 67 1.73 -19.18 19.89
CA PRO A 67 1.50 -18.34 21.07
C PRO A 67 2.77 -17.69 21.62
N GLU A 68 3.91 -18.38 21.59
CA GLU A 68 5.17 -17.88 22.14
C GLU A 68 5.71 -16.74 21.29
N ILE A 69 5.66 -16.89 19.95
CA ILE A 69 6.03 -15.83 19.01
C ILE A 69 5.08 -14.64 19.18
N ARG A 70 3.76 -14.89 19.27
CA ARG A 70 2.79 -13.81 19.48
C ARG A 70 3.07 -13.03 20.77
N THR A 71 3.40 -13.72 21.87
CA THR A 71 3.76 -13.06 23.13
C THR A 71 5.00 -12.18 23.00
N LEU A 72 6.02 -12.63 22.25
CA LEU A 72 7.23 -11.84 21.96
C LEU A 72 6.92 -10.56 21.17
N LEU A 73 5.89 -10.61 20.32
CA LEU A 73 5.48 -9.52 19.44
C LEU A 73 4.47 -8.54 20.07
N LEU A 74 3.95 -8.83 21.26
CA LEU A 74 2.96 -7.97 21.92
C LEU A 74 3.51 -6.56 22.15
N ASP A 75 2.65 -5.57 21.91
CA ASP A 75 2.89 -4.14 22.18
C ASP A 75 4.10 -3.51 21.46
N ARG A 76 4.67 -4.17 20.44
CA ARG A 76 5.75 -3.61 19.63
C ARG A 76 5.24 -2.47 18.75
N PRO A 77 5.84 -1.26 18.82
CA PRO A 77 5.41 -0.17 17.95
C PRO A 77 5.81 -0.43 16.49
N SER A 78 4.86 -0.22 15.58
CA SER A 78 5.08 -0.38 14.13
C SER A 78 6.15 0.59 13.61
N ARG A 79 7.14 0.05 12.89
CA ARG A 79 8.14 0.85 12.17
C ARG A 79 7.56 1.38 10.86
N LEU A 80 6.63 0.64 10.25
CA LEU A 80 5.92 1.07 9.04
C LEU A 80 5.21 2.42 9.23
N VAL A 81 4.64 2.68 10.41
CA VAL A 81 4.00 3.98 10.71
C VAL A 81 5.00 5.14 10.61
N HIS A 82 6.22 4.97 11.12
CA HIS A 82 7.28 5.98 11.01
C HIS A 82 7.71 6.20 9.55
N LEU A 83 7.89 5.10 8.79
CA LEU A 83 8.28 5.15 7.38
C LEU A 83 7.21 5.85 6.53
N ARG A 84 5.93 5.52 6.72
CA ARG A 84 4.82 6.19 6.03
C ARG A 84 4.81 7.69 6.36
N ARG A 85 5.02 8.06 7.63
CA ARG A 85 5.06 9.46 8.03
C ARG A 85 6.19 10.23 7.35
N ASP A 86 7.39 9.66 7.29
CA ASP A 86 8.52 10.29 6.59
C ASP A 86 8.28 10.39 5.07
N LEU A 87 7.68 9.36 4.46
CA LEU A 87 7.36 9.37 3.02
C LEU A 87 6.33 10.43 2.64
N THR A 88 5.35 10.74 3.50
CA THR A 88 4.31 11.73 3.17
C THR A 88 4.85 13.14 2.91
N VAL A 89 6.04 13.47 3.46
CA VAL A 89 6.76 14.73 3.18
C VAL A 89 7.10 14.88 1.70
N PHE A 90 7.28 13.77 0.99
CA PHE A 90 7.74 13.72 -0.39
C PHE A 90 6.63 13.43 -1.42
N ASP A 91 5.37 13.26 -0.98
CA ASP A 91 4.23 12.87 -1.84
C ASP A 91 4.07 13.71 -3.12
N LYS A 92 4.37 15.02 -3.04
CA LYS A 92 4.20 15.97 -4.16
C LYS A 92 5.47 16.19 -4.99
N GLN A 93 6.57 15.52 -4.64
CA GLN A 93 7.84 15.68 -5.33
C GLN A 93 8.04 14.63 -6.43
N TYR A 94 7.19 13.59 -6.47
CA TYR A 94 7.19 12.53 -7.49
C TYR A 94 8.60 12.00 -7.81
N ILE A 95 9.35 11.71 -6.75
CA ILE A 95 10.74 11.26 -6.84
C ILE A 95 10.76 9.84 -7.42
N PRO A 96 11.43 9.58 -8.56
CA PRO A 96 11.43 8.27 -9.20
C PRO A 96 12.02 7.17 -8.30
N ASP A 97 11.66 5.92 -8.58
CA ASP A 97 12.27 4.76 -7.95
C ASP A 97 13.59 4.39 -8.63
N ILE A 98 14.41 3.61 -7.93
CA ILE A 98 15.66 3.05 -8.45
C ILE A 98 15.38 1.60 -8.86
N GLY A 99 15.36 1.33 -10.17
CA GLY A 99 14.92 0.07 -10.78
C GLY A 99 15.66 -1.15 -10.23
N GLY A 100 17.00 -1.06 -10.10
CA GLY A 100 17.83 -2.10 -9.50
C GLY A 100 17.42 -2.46 -8.07
N ALA A 101 17.00 -1.47 -7.28
CA ALA A 101 16.56 -1.68 -5.90
C ALA A 101 15.22 -2.43 -5.83
N LEU A 102 14.31 -2.19 -6.78
CA LEU A 102 12.98 -2.85 -6.83
C LEU A 102 13.08 -4.38 -6.89
N VAL A 103 14.10 -4.90 -7.60
CA VAL A 103 14.36 -6.34 -7.68
C VAL A 103 14.71 -6.90 -6.30
N HIS A 104 15.61 -6.25 -5.58
CA HIS A 104 16.03 -6.69 -4.25
C HIS A 104 14.91 -6.55 -3.22
N ILE A 105 14.11 -5.48 -3.29
CA ILE A 105 12.93 -5.29 -2.43
C ILE A 105 11.96 -6.47 -2.58
N ARG A 106 11.65 -6.88 -3.82
CA ARG A 106 10.77 -8.04 -4.07
C ARG A 106 11.36 -9.34 -3.54
N GLN A 107 12.64 -9.59 -3.80
CA GLN A 107 13.32 -10.80 -3.30
C GLN A 107 13.28 -10.90 -1.78
N ILE A 108 13.49 -9.78 -1.08
CA ILE A 108 13.39 -9.72 0.38
C ILE A 108 11.94 -9.96 0.85
N ALA A 109 10.95 -9.31 0.22
CA ALA A 109 9.55 -9.51 0.58
C ALA A 109 9.10 -10.97 0.37
N GLU A 110 9.52 -11.60 -0.73
CA GLU A 110 9.27 -13.02 -1.01
C GLU A 110 9.95 -13.94 0.00
N LEU A 111 11.18 -13.64 0.42
CA LEU A 111 11.88 -14.37 1.47
C LEU A 111 11.10 -14.35 2.78
N ILE A 112 10.63 -13.18 3.21
CA ILE A 112 9.84 -13.01 4.43
C ILE A 112 8.55 -13.86 4.36
N ARG A 113 7.81 -13.77 3.25
CA ARG A 113 6.60 -14.58 3.03
C ARG A 113 6.90 -16.08 3.05
N ARG A 114 8.04 -16.49 2.49
CA ARG A 114 8.47 -17.89 2.50
C ARG A 114 8.72 -18.39 3.92
N TYR A 115 9.46 -17.64 4.74
CA TYR A 115 9.71 -18.03 6.13
C TYR A 115 8.42 -18.15 6.93
N ARG A 116 7.43 -17.27 6.71
CA ARG A 116 6.11 -17.40 7.36
C ARG A 116 5.44 -18.75 7.07
N VAL A 117 5.61 -19.31 5.87
CA VAL A 117 4.97 -20.58 5.49
C VAL A 117 5.81 -21.78 5.92
N GLU A 118 7.13 -21.72 5.74
CA GLU A 118 8.03 -22.85 5.94
C GLU A 118 8.46 -23.01 7.40
N GLN A 119 8.82 -21.91 8.07
CA GLN A 119 9.37 -21.92 9.43
C GLN A 119 9.18 -20.54 10.11
N PRO A 120 7.99 -20.26 10.70
CA PRO A 120 7.65 -18.93 11.23
C PRO A 120 8.64 -18.34 12.25
N SER A 121 9.31 -19.18 13.04
CA SER A 121 10.30 -18.73 14.02
C SER A 121 11.53 -18.08 13.40
N ASP A 122 11.82 -18.33 12.11
CA ASP A 122 12.94 -17.72 11.40
C ASP A 122 12.71 -16.22 11.14
N LEU A 123 11.45 -15.76 11.16
CA LEU A 123 11.12 -14.33 11.11
C LEU A 123 11.71 -13.55 12.29
N LEU A 124 11.99 -14.21 13.41
CA LEU A 124 12.63 -13.58 14.58
C LEU A 124 14.06 -13.13 14.29
N ALA A 125 14.78 -13.81 13.38
CA ALA A 125 16.10 -13.37 12.94
C ALA A 125 16.02 -12.09 12.08
N ILE A 126 15.04 -12.01 11.17
CA ILE A 126 14.79 -10.80 10.38
C ILE A 126 14.39 -9.64 11.30
N LEU A 127 13.47 -9.90 12.23
CA LEU A 127 13.07 -8.92 13.23
C LEU A 127 14.28 -8.44 14.04
N TYR A 128 15.15 -9.34 14.49
CA TYR A 128 16.37 -8.97 15.21
C TYR A 128 17.25 -8.00 14.42
N VAL A 129 17.51 -8.28 13.14
CA VAL A 129 18.32 -7.39 12.29
C VAL A 129 17.65 -6.04 12.14
N LEU A 130 16.35 -6.00 11.82
CA LEU A 130 15.60 -4.76 11.62
C LEU A 130 15.46 -3.94 12.90
N GLU A 131 15.31 -4.56 14.06
CA GLU A 131 15.30 -3.87 15.35
C GLU A 131 16.68 -3.28 15.67
N GLY A 132 17.75 -4.00 15.33
CA GLY A 132 19.12 -3.48 15.42
C GLY A 132 19.34 -2.21 14.58
N THR A 133 18.61 -2.05 13.47
CA THR A 133 18.71 -0.81 12.65
C THR A 133 18.26 0.43 13.42
N THR A 134 17.43 0.32 14.46
CA THR A 134 17.03 1.49 15.27
C THR A 134 18.22 2.16 15.95
N LEU A 135 19.22 1.37 16.37
CA LEU A 135 20.45 1.85 17.00
C LEU A 135 21.38 2.49 15.96
N GLY A 136 21.55 1.84 14.80
CA GLY A 136 22.36 2.40 13.69
C GLY A 136 21.75 3.69 13.12
N ASN A 137 20.43 3.71 12.97
CA ASN A 137 19.68 4.89 12.56
C ASN A 137 19.89 6.07 13.52
N ALA A 138 19.96 5.83 14.83
CA ALA A 138 20.19 6.90 15.80
C ALA A 138 21.58 7.55 15.61
N VAL A 139 22.60 6.77 15.20
CA VAL A 139 23.94 7.28 14.88
C VAL A 139 23.91 8.22 13.67
N HIS A 140 23.16 7.86 12.63
CA HIS A 140 23.08 8.63 11.39
C HIS A 140 21.93 9.65 11.34
N LEU A 141 21.12 9.76 12.40
CA LEU A 141 20.06 10.76 12.48
C LEU A 141 20.60 12.19 12.28
N PRO A 142 21.73 12.61 12.90
CA PRO A 142 22.32 13.92 12.64
C PRO A 142 22.71 14.12 11.17
N ASP A 143 23.24 13.08 10.51
CA ASP A 143 23.63 13.13 9.10
C ASP A 143 22.40 13.34 8.20
N VAL A 144 21.33 12.57 8.43
CA VAL A 144 20.05 12.73 7.72
C VAL A 144 19.47 14.12 7.93
N LEU A 145 19.45 14.63 9.16
CA LEU A 145 18.93 15.96 9.45
C LEU A 145 19.79 17.07 8.85
N ASN A 146 21.10 16.87 8.76
CA ASN A 146 22.02 17.81 8.12
C ASN A 146 21.73 17.95 6.61
N ILE A 147 21.48 16.85 5.91
CA ILE A 147 21.18 16.87 4.46
C ILE A 147 19.73 17.26 4.18
N PHE A 148 18.78 16.61 4.87
CA PHE A 148 17.36 16.62 4.51
C PHE A 148 16.47 17.37 5.50
N GLY A 149 16.98 17.83 6.65
CA GLY A 149 16.17 18.44 7.71
C GLY A 149 15.34 19.63 7.25
N SER A 150 15.83 20.45 6.32
CA SER A 150 15.04 21.56 5.73
C SER A 150 13.84 21.06 4.92
N LYS A 151 13.96 19.90 4.25
CA LYS A 151 12.89 19.27 3.47
C LYS A 151 11.91 18.51 4.35
N THR A 152 12.38 17.95 5.46
CA THR A 152 11.57 17.13 6.39
C THR A 152 11.05 17.89 7.61
N SER A 153 11.08 19.23 7.57
CA SER A 153 10.68 20.09 8.69
C SER A 153 11.40 19.74 10.01
N GLY A 154 12.66 19.29 9.90
CA GLY A 154 13.52 18.89 11.01
C GLY A 154 13.21 17.51 11.59
N THR A 155 12.44 16.67 10.90
CA THR A 155 12.05 15.34 11.41
C THR A 155 12.55 14.20 10.53
N ALA A 156 12.87 13.06 11.14
CA ALA A 156 13.12 11.79 10.46
C ALA A 156 12.69 10.66 11.40
N HIS A 157 11.40 10.32 11.37
CA HIS A 157 10.76 9.42 12.33
C HIS A 157 11.35 8.01 12.29
N TYR A 158 11.67 7.51 11.11
CA TYR A 158 12.32 6.20 10.96
C TYR A 158 13.73 6.21 11.55
N TYR A 159 14.49 7.30 11.35
CA TYR A 159 15.84 7.41 11.88
C TYR A 159 15.87 7.66 13.40
N SER A 160 14.79 8.23 13.94
CA SER A 160 14.67 8.52 15.38
C SER A 160 14.38 7.28 16.25
N GLY A 161 14.36 6.07 15.67
CA GLY A 161 14.04 4.85 16.42
C GLY A 161 12.68 4.97 17.13
N TYR A 162 12.65 4.72 18.43
CA TYR A 162 11.49 4.93 19.30
C TYR A 162 11.65 6.17 20.20
N GLY A 163 12.50 7.12 19.78
CA GLY A 163 12.91 8.27 20.59
C GLY A 163 13.64 7.82 21.86
N ASP A 164 13.31 8.44 22.99
CA ASP A 164 13.89 8.15 24.31
C ASP A 164 13.63 6.71 24.79
N LYS A 165 12.70 5.99 24.15
CA LYS A 165 12.37 4.59 24.48
C LYS A 165 13.17 3.57 23.67
N THR A 166 14.06 3.99 22.77
CA THR A 166 14.77 3.05 21.87
C THR A 166 15.55 1.99 22.65
N ASP A 167 16.33 2.42 23.65
CA ASP A 167 17.10 1.50 24.48
C ASP A 167 16.20 0.56 25.29
N GLU A 168 15.11 1.07 25.86
CA GLU A 168 14.13 0.29 26.60
C GLU A 168 13.52 -0.83 25.72
N GLN A 169 13.09 -0.48 24.51
CA GLN A 169 12.49 -1.42 23.54
C GLN A 169 13.50 -2.49 23.10
N TRP A 170 14.76 -2.10 22.88
CA TRP A 170 15.83 -3.05 22.53
C TRP A 170 16.12 -4.04 23.68
N GLN A 171 16.17 -3.56 24.92
CA GLN A 171 16.38 -4.43 26.08
C GLN A 171 15.21 -5.38 26.31
N GLN A 172 13.96 -4.90 26.19
CA GLN A 172 12.76 -5.73 26.30
C GLN A 172 12.75 -6.83 25.22
N PHE A 173 13.06 -6.47 23.97
CA PHE A 173 13.20 -7.42 22.87
C PHE A 173 14.31 -8.46 23.14
N GLY A 174 15.48 -8.03 23.61
CA GLY A 174 16.59 -8.91 23.91
C GLY A 174 16.28 -9.90 25.04
N CYS A 175 15.58 -9.45 26.08
CA CYS A 175 15.07 -10.32 27.14
C CYS A 175 14.11 -11.38 26.60
N ALA A 176 13.16 -10.98 25.74
CA ALA A 176 12.20 -11.91 25.13
C ALA A 176 12.89 -12.93 24.22
N MET A 177 13.80 -12.50 23.35
CA MET A 177 14.57 -13.38 22.47
C MET A 177 15.42 -14.39 23.25
N ASN A 178 16.07 -13.96 24.35
CA ASN A 178 16.88 -14.85 25.17
C ASN A 178 16.06 -15.85 25.99
N ALA A 179 14.81 -15.52 26.31
CA ALA A 179 13.87 -16.40 27.01
C ALA A 179 13.10 -17.35 26.08
N PHE A 180 13.07 -17.05 24.77
CA PHE A 180 12.38 -17.88 23.78
C PHE A 180 13.01 -19.28 23.71
N PRO A 181 12.20 -20.36 23.80
CA PRO A 181 12.74 -21.71 23.83
C PRO A 181 13.27 -22.09 22.45
N MET A 182 14.59 -22.24 22.35
CA MET A 182 15.29 -22.67 21.12
C MET A 182 16.33 -23.72 21.43
N ASP A 183 16.37 -24.77 20.62
CA ASP A 183 17.47 -25.71 20.65
C ASP A 183 18.71 -25.15 19.92
N GLN A 184 19.80 -25.92 19.86
CA GLN A 184 21.02 -25.47 19.20
C GLN A 184 20.87 -25.36 17.68
N ASN A 185 20.05 -26.20 17.05
CA ASN A 185 19.80 -26.16 15.61
C ASN A 185 18.97 -24.94 15.24
N ASP A 186 17.96 -24.59 16.05
CA ASP A 186 17.17 -23.37 15.91
C ASP A 186 18.06 -22.13 15.97
N ARG A 187 18.94 -22.06 16.97
CA ARG A 187 19.89 -20.94 17.11
C ARG A 187 20.79 -20.80 15.89
N GLN A 188 21.31 -21.91 15.38
CA GLN A 188 22.20 -21.89 14.21
C GLN A 188 21.45 -21.53 12.93
N ARG A 189 20.20 -21.95 12.79
CA ARG A 189 19.32 -21.56 11.69
C ARG A 189 19.02 -20.06 11.73
N LEU A 190 18.65 -19.50 12.88
CA LEU A 190 18.42 -18.06 13.02
C LEU A 190 19.66 -17.22 12.69
N ILE A 191 20.85 -17.67 13.10
CA ILE A 191 22.11 -17.03 12.71
C ILE A 191 22.26 -17.03 11.18
N HIS A 192 22.02 -18.17 10.52
CA HIS A 192 22.10 -18.26 9.06
C HIS A 192 21.10 -17.34 8.37
N VAL A 193 19.87 -17.27 8.86
CA VAL A 193 18.83 -16.36 8.35
C VAL A 193 19.24 -14.89 8.52
N ALA A 194 19.80 -14.52 9.68
CA ALA A 194 20.28 -13.16 9.91
C ALA A 194 21.40 -12.78 8.93
N LEU A 195 22.36 -13.68 8.70
CA LEU A 195 23.46 -13.48 7.75
C LEU A 195 22.95 -13.34 6.30
N ASP A 196 22.07 -14.25 5.85
CA ASP A 196 21.48 -14.17 4.50
C ASP A 196 20.67 -12.88 4.32
N PHE A 197 19.95 -12.45 5.35
CA PHE A 197 19.20 -11.20 5.32
C PHE A 197 20.13 -9.98 5.22
N PHE A 198 21.26 -9.97 5.92
CA PHE A 198 22.29 -8.92 5.78
C PHE A 198 22.84 -8.86 4.35
N ASP A 199 23.15 -10.00 3.74
CA ASP A 199 23.68 -10.03 2.37
C ASP A 199 22.67 -9.43 1.37
N LYS A 200 21.36 -9.65 1.59
CA LYS A 200 20.30 -9.01 0.77
C LYS A 200 20.17 -7.51 1.02
N LEU A 201 20.30 -7.06 2.28
CA LEU A 201 20.34 -5.64 2.60
C LEU A 201 21.57 -4.96 1.99
N GLU A 202 22.73 -5.59 2.04
CA GLU A 202 23.97 -5.08 1.44
C GLU A 202 23.80 -4.89 -0.07
N ALA A 203 23.23 -5.89 -0.75
CA ALA A 203 22.91 -5.80 -2.19
C ALA A 203 21.92 -4.67 -2.49
N LEU A 204 20.84 -4.57 -1.70
CA LEU A 204 19.86 -3.49 -1.82
C LEU A 204 20.51 -2.11 -1.67
N PHE A 205 21.24 -1.86 -0.59
CA PHE A 205 21.87 -0.55 -0.34
C PHE A 205 22.95 -0.20 -1.37
N SER A 206 23.64 -1.21 -1.92
CA SER A 206 24.58 -1.04 -3.03
C SER A 206 23.91 -0.60 -4.33
N THR A 207 22.62 -0.93 -4.53
CA THR A 207 21.83 -0.42 -5.67
C THR A 207 21.25 0.96 -5.42
N LEU A 208 20.96 1.30 -4.16
CA LEU A 208 20.43 2.62 -3.79
C LEU A 208 21.46 3.73 -4.00
N TYR A 209 22.76 3.43 -3.97
CA TYR A 209 23.83 4.39 -4.30
C TYR A 209 25.15 3.70 -4.66
N PRO A 210 25.90 4.16 -5.69
CA PRO A 210 25.63 5.31 -6.56
C PRO A 210 24.53 5.04 -7.60
N ILE A 211 23.67 6.04 -7.81
CA ILE A 211 22.56 5.96 -8.78
C ILE A 211 23.11 6.02 -10.21
N LYS A 212 22.61 5.14 -11.08
CA LYS A 212 22.83 5.19 -12.53
C LYS A 212 21.65 5.94 -13.16
N SER A 213 21.90 6.90 -14.05
CA SER A 213 20.85 7.73 -14.67
C SER A 213 19.74 6.90 -15.32
N ASP A 214 20.12 5.80 -15.96
CA ASP A 214 19.21 4.95 -16.73
C ASP A 214 18.43 3.96 -15.84
N ASP A 215 18.66 4.00 -14.52
CA ASP A 215 18.01 3.15 -13.52
C ASP A 215 16.85 3.86 -12.81
N LEU A 216 16.63 5.16 -13.07
CA LEU A 216 15.49 5.89 -12.52
C LEU A 216 14.22 5.55 -13.28
N VAL A 217 13.21 5.07 -12.56
CA VAL A 217 11.95 4.59 -13.13
C VAL A 217 10.74 5.15 -12.37
N PHE A 218 9.68 5.48 -13.11
CA PHE A 218 8.41 5.89 -12.52
C PHE A 218 7.53 4.65 -12.37
N THR A 219 7.31 4.23 -11.13
CA THR A 219 6.44 3.10 -10.80
C THR A 219 5.37 3.49 -9.79
N ALA A 220 4.36 2.66 -9.64
CA ALA A 220 3.34 2.86 -8.62
C ALA A 220 3.87 2.86 -7.19
N GLY A 221 5.00 2.16 -6.95
CA GLY A 221 5.74 2.16 -5.70
C GLY A 221 6.10 3.57 -5.22
N MET A 222 6.33 4.48 -6.15
CA MET A 222 6.57 5.90 -5.90
C MET A 222 5.44 6.57 -5.10
N LEU A 223 4.20 6.25 -5.47
CA LEU A 223 2.97 6.80 -4.88
C LEU A 223 2.47 5.95 -3.70
N ASN A 224 2.71 4.64 -3.78
CA ASN A 224 2.29 3.67 -2.79
C ASN A 224 3.27 2.48 -2.82
N PRO A 225 4.18 2.35 -1.85
CA PRO A 225 5.12 1.24 -1.80
C PRO A 225 4.47 -0.15 -1.82
N GLU A 226 3.21 -0.27 -1.38
CA GLU A 226 2.45 -1.53 -1.42
C GLU A 226 1.84 -1.86 -2.79
N ALA A 227 1.83 -0.93 -3.75
CA ALA A 227 1.23 -1.11 -5.08
C ALA A 227 2.12 -1.91 -6.05
N GLY A 228 3.37 -2.17 -5.68
CA GLY A 228 4.35 -2.86 -6.52
C GLY A 228 5.01 -1.93 -7.54
N ASP A 229 5.56 -2.51 -8.61
CA ASP A 229 6.43 -1.85 -9.57
C ASP A 229 5.80 -1.66 -10.95
N HIS A 230 4.47 -1.70 -11.04
CA HIS A 230 3.80 -1.45 -12.31
C HIS A 230 4.05 -0.01 -12.78
N ALA A 231 4.14 0.15 -14.09
CA ALA A 231 4.49 1.43 -14.70
C ALA A 231 3.43 2.50 -14.42
N VAL A 232 3.90 3.73 -14.22
CA VAL A 232 3.09 4.95 -14.22
C VAL A 232 3.73 5.95 -15.20
N PRO A 233 3.05 7.05 -15.58
CA PRO A 233 3.61 8.01 -16.51
C PRO A 233 4.93 8.61 -16.04
N GLY A 234 5.82 8.92 -16.98
CA GLY A 234 7.08 9.63 -16.69
C GLY A 234 6.92 11.15 -16.59
N ASP A 235 5.83 11.72 -17.09
CA ASP A 235 5.53 13.16 -16.96
C ASP A 235 4.83 13.41 -15.61
N THR A 236 5.45 14.17 -14.72
CA THR A 236 4.91 14.45 -13.40
C THR A 236 3.59 15.21 -13.43
N ARG A 237 3.28 15.93 -14.52
CA ARG A 237 1.98 16.59 -14.72
C ARG A 237 0.85 15.58 -14.91
N GLU A 238 1.13 14.45 -15.58
CA GLU A 238 0.18 13.35 -15.73
C GLU A 238 -0.08 12.67 -14.39
N ILE A 239 0.98 12.47 -13.61
CA ILE A 239 0.89 11.89 -12.26
C ILE A 239 0.08 12.81 -11.33
N GLU A 240 0.35 14.10 -11.34
CA GLU A 240 -0.39 15.09 -10.53
C GLU A 240 -1.87 15.13 -10.91
N ALA A 241 -2.19 15.17 -12.22
CA ALA A 241 -3.56 15.10 -12.70
C ALA A 241 -4.26 13.82 -12.23
N ALA A 242 -3.57 12.67 -12.26
CA ALA A 242 -4.11 11.39 -11.80
C ALA A 242 -4.40 11.37 -10.30
N VAL A 243 -3.48 11.90 -9.48
CA VAL A 243 -3.66 12.03 -8.03
C VAL A 243 -4.85 12.94 -7.71
N ILE A 244 -4.97 14.08 -8.39
CA ILE A 244 -6.10 15.00 -8.20
C ILE A 244 -7.43 14.34 -8.61
N ALA A 245 -7.45 13.61 -9.73
CA ALA A 245 -8.63 12.87 -10.18
C ALA A 245 -9.07 11.82 -9.14
N ALA A 246 -8.12 11.04 -8.61
CA ALA A 246 -8.38 10.07 -7.54
C ALA A 246 -8.95 10.72 -6.27
N GLU A 247 -8.38 11.86 -5.85
CA GLU A 247 -8.88 12.61 -4.70
C GLU A 247 -10.29 13.17 -4.94
N ASN A 248 -10.58 13.64 -6.16
CA ASN A 248 -11.91 14.13 -6.52
C ASN A 248 -12.95 13.00 -6.58
N CYS A 249 -12.60 11.85 -7.16
CA CYS A 249 -13.49 10.69 -7.19
C CYS A 249 -13.83 10.22 -5.76
N ARG A 250 -12.85 10.22 -4.85
CA ARG A 250 -13.09 9.89 -3.43
C ARG A 250 -13.99 10.89 -2.72
N LYS A 251 -13.86 12.20 -3.02
CA LYS A 251 -14.78 13.22 -2.48
C LYS A 251 -16.22 13.01 -2.96
N GLU A 252 -16.41 12.45 -4.16
CA GLU A 252 -17.73 12.10 -4.68
C GLU A 252 -18.30 10.83 -4.01
N PHE A 253 -17.44 9.89 -3.61
CA PHE A 253 -17.81 8.64 -2.93
C PHE A 253 -17.08 8.45 -1.58
N PRO A 254 -17.44 9.20 -0.52
CA PRO A 254 -16.79 9.12 0.80
C PRO A 254 -16.86 7.73 1.46
N TYR A 255 -17.75 6.88 0.98
CA TYR A 255 -17.78 5.43 1.26
C TYR A 255 -16.40 4.78 1.26
N PHE A 256 -15.51 5.17 0.33
CA PHE A 256 -14.18 4.56 0.24
C PHE A 256 -13.26 4.90 1.41
N ASP A 257 -13.39 6.11 1.94
CA ASP A 257 -12.62 6.57 3.08
C ASP A 257 -13.07 5.83 4.34
N GLU A 258 -14.37 5.61 4.48
CA GLU A 258 -14.96 4.86 5.59
C GLU A 258 -14.64 3.36 5.54
N ARG A 259 -14.68 2.74 4.35
CA ARG A 259 -14.46 1.31 4.20
C ARG A 259 -12.98 0.93 4.15
N TYR A 260 -12.17 1.65 3.37
CA TYR A 260 -10.80 1.26 3.03
C TYR A 260 -9.73 2.16 3.67
N GLN A 261 -10.13 3.28 4.29
CA GLN A 261 -9.28 4.15 5.09
C GLN A 261 -8.01 4.61 4.33
N GLU A 262 -6.90 4.81 5.05
CA GLU A 262 -5.65 5.29 4.48
C GLU A 262 -5.06 4.32 3.45
N ARG A 263 -5.22 3.02 3.65
CA ARG A 263 -4.75 2.01 2.68
C ARG A 263 -5.46 2.18 1.34
N GLY A 264 -6.78 2.34 1.34
CA GLY A 264 -7.55 2.63 0.13
C GLY A 264 -7.14 3.94 -0.55
N ARG A 265 -6.61 4.92 0.21
CA ARG A 265 -6.12 6.19 -0.34
C ARG A 265 -4.87 6.01 -1.16
N SER A 266 -3.91 5.26 -0.65
CA SER A 266 -2.65 4.99 -1.35
C SER A 266 -2.89 4.20 -2.64
N PHE A 267 -3.80 3.20 -2.61
CA PHE A 267 -4.15 2.43 -3.81
C PHE A 267 -4.89 3.29 -4.85
N ALA A 268 -5.85 4.14 -4.45
CA ALA A 268 -6.55 5.00 -5.41
C ALA A 268 -5.62 5.93 -6.19
N LYS A 269 -4.58 6.49 -5.55
CA LYS A 269 -3.57 7.32 -6.22
C LYS A 269 -2.74 6.53 -7.24
N SER A 270 -2.27 5.35 -6.85
CA SER A 270 -1.41 4.51 -7.69
C SER A 270 -2.19 3.92 -8.87
N ASP A 271 -3.39 3.40 -8.63
CA ASP A 271 -4.28 2.88 -9.67
C ASP A 271 -4.66 3.97 -10.68
N ALA A 272 -4.94 5.20 -10.22
CA ALA A 272 -5.22 6.32 -11.12
C ALA A 272 -4.01 6.69 -12.00
N ALA A 273 -2.79 6.68 -11.45
CA ALA A 273 -1.58 6.93 -12.21
C ALA A 273 -1.34 5.80 -13.23
N TRP A 274 -1.55 4.55 -12.85
CA TRP A 274 -1.50 3.41 -13.77
C TRP A 274 -2.52 3.53 -14.90
N LEU A 275 -3.76 3.96 -14.62
CA LEU A 275 -4.80 4.15 -15.64
C LEU A 275 -4.36 5.09 -16.76
N VAL A 276 -3.54 6.10 -16.47
CA VAL A 276 -3.01 7.01 -17.51
C VAL A 276 -2.19 6.23 -18.54
N THR A 277 -1.41 5.22 -18.12
CA THR A 277 -0.59 4.42 -19.04
C THR A 277 -1.42 3.62 -20.04
N LEU A 278 -2.70 3.35 -19.72
CA LEU A 278 -3.59 2.65 -20.63
C LEU A 278 -3.90 3.49 -21.87
N ALA A 279 -3.79 4.82 -21.80
CA ALA A 279 -4.02 5.72 -22.93
C ALA A 279 -3.06 5.48 -24.12
N GLU A 280 -1.91 4.84 -23.86
CA GLU A 280 -0.93 4.48 -24.89
C GLU A 280 -1.23 3.12 -25.55
N LEU A 281 -2.16 2.35 -25.00
CA LEU A 281 -2.51 1.03 -25.51
C LEU A 281 -3.49 1.12 -26.70
N PRO A 282 -3.50 0.11 -27.59
CA PRO A 282 -4.58 -0.05 -28.54
C PRO A 282 -5.95 -0.13 -27.83
N MET A 283 -6.97 0.50 -28.41
CA MET A 283 -8.30 0.63 -27.80
C MET A 283 -8.86 -0.69 -27.23
N SER A 284 -8.74 -1.80 -27.97
CA SER A 284 -9.22 -3.11 -27.51
C SER A 284 -8.51 -3.60 -26.24
N GLN A 285 -7.21 -3.31 -26.11
CA GLN A 285 -6.44 -3.67 -24.91
C GLN A 285 -6.79 -2.75 -23.74
N LEU A 286 -6.92 -1.44 -23.98
CA LEU A 286 -7.38 -0.48 -22.97
C LEU A 286 -8.73 -0.91 -22.40
N LEU A 287 -9.73 -1.17 -23.25
CA LEU A 287 -11.06 -1.59 -22.81
C LEU A 287 -11.01 -2.92 -22.03
N SER A 288 -10.17 -3.86 -22.46
CA SER A 288 -9.97 -5.13 -21.74
C SER A 288 -9.36 -4.92 -20.34
N GLN A 289 -8.41 -3.98 -20.20
CA GLN A 289 -7.79 -3.62 -18.92
C GLN A 289 -8.77 -2.91 -18.00
N VAL A 290 -9.59 -2.00 -18.53
CA VAL A 290 -10.66 -1.31 -17.80
C VAL A 290 -11.72 -2.31 -17.31
N GLU A 291 -12.15 -3.25 -18.15
CA GLU A 291 -13.09 -4.31 -17.77
C GLU A 291 -12.50 -5.23 -16.69
N TRP A 292 -11.23 -5.64 -16.85
CA TRP A 292 -10.53 -6.44 -15.84
C TRP A 292 -10.46 -5.71 -14.50
N LEU A 293 -10.00 -4.45 -14.47
CA LEU A 293 -9.91 -3.68 -13.24
C LEU A 293 -11.30 -3.49 -12.62
N GLY A 294 -12.31 -3.17 -13.43
CA GLY A 294 -13.69 -3.05 -12.98
C GLY A 294 -14.20 -4.32 -12.28
N ARG A 295 -13.91 -5.51 -12.84
CA ARG A 295 -14.25 -6.80 -12.18
C ARG A 295 -13.48 -7.00 -10.88
N VAL A 296 -12.18 -6.70 -10.87
CA VAL A 296 -11.31 -6.83 -9.69
C VAL A 296 -11.82 -5.96 -8.53
N LEU A 297 -12.20 -4.71 -8.82
CA LEU A 297 -12.72 -3.75 -7.86
C LEU A 297 -14.15 -4.09 -7.42
N GLY A 298 -15.03 -4.44 -8.36
CA GLY A 298 -16.42 -4.83 -8.06
C GLY A 298 -16.51 -6.04 -7.13
N ASN A 299 -15.68 -7.07 -7.36
CA ASN A 299 -15.58 -8.23 -6.46
C ASN A 299 -14.98 -7.91 -5.07
N ARG A 300 -14.49 -6.69 -4.84
CA ARG A 300 -14.03 -6.21 -3.53
C ARG A 300 -15.00 -5.20 -2.90
N GLY A 301 -16.17 -5.03 -3.52
CA GLY A 301 -17.21 -4.12 -3.09
C GLY A 301 -16.95 -2.65 -3.45
N MET A 302 -16.26 -2.42 -4.58
CA MET A 302 -16.14 -1.12 -5.24
C MET A 302 -16.89 -1.18 -6.60
N PRO A 303 -18.19 -0.84 -6.64
CA PRO A 303 -19.00 -0.91 -7.86
C PRO A 303 -18.39 -0.12 -9.03
N ARG A 304 -18.52 -0.63 -10.25
CA ARG A 304 -17.80 -0.12 -11.44
C ARG A 304 -18.19 1.31 -11.85
N ILE A 305 -19.30 1.85 -11.33
CA ILE A 305 -19.65 3.28 -11.50
C ILE A 305 -18.56 4.22 -10.94
N THR A 306 -17.76 3.76 -9.98
CA THR A 306 -16.66 4.59 -9.46
C THR A 306 -15.45 4.55 -10.38
N LEU A 307 -15.21 3.43 -11.09
CA LEU A 307 -14.19 3.37 -12.14
C LEU A 307 -14.64 4.18 -13.37
N GLU A 308 -15.94 4.10 -13.74
CA GLU A 308 -16.57 4.97 -14.74
C GLU A 308 -16.26 6.45 -14.40
N ARG A 309 -16.56 6.88 -13.18
CA ARG A 309 -16.34 8.26 -12.75
C ARG A 309 -14.86 8.65 -12.63
N GLN A 310 -14.01 7.73 -12.18
CA GLN A 310 -12.57 7.94 -12.11
C GLN A 310 -11.97 8.22 -13.49
N LEU A 311 -12.38 7.48 -14.51
CA LEU A 311 -11.89 7.65 -15.89
C LEU A 311 -12.29 9.01 -16.47
N GLU A 312 -13.49 9.50 -16.17
CA GLU A 312 -13.94 10.84 -16.59
C GLU A 312 -13.11 11.95 -15.94
N LEU A 313 -12.99 11.91 -14.62
CA LEU A 313 -12.21 12.89 -13.86
C LEU A 313 -10.74 12.86 -14.26
N LEU A 314 -10.21 11.67 -14.58
CA LEU A 314 -8.86 11.50 -15.08
C LEU A 314 -8.68 12.15 -16.45
N TYR A 315 -9.60 11.87 -17.39
CA TYR A 315 -9.58 12.51 -18.71
C TYR A 315 -9.66 14.05 -18.60
N GLU A 316 -10.61 14.58 -17.82
CA GLU A 316 -10.76 16.01 -17.58
C GLU A 316 -9.49 16.64 -16.99
N GLY A 317 -8.89 16.00 -15.99
CA GLY A 317 -7.66 16.46 -15.35
C GLY A 317 -6.47 16.45 -16.31
N LEU A 318 -6.31 15.38 -17.11
CA LEU A 318 -5.22 15.24 -18.06
C LEU A 318 -5.31 16.26 -19.18
N ILE A 319 -6.47 16.49 -19.79
CA ILE A 319 -6.61 17.50 -20.87
C ILE A 319 -6.44 18.93 -20.36
N ALA A 320 -6.75 19.18 -19.08
CA ALA A 320 -6.52 20.48 -18.45
C ALA A 320 -5.02 20.71 -18.17
N ALA A 321 -4.30 19.68 -17.73
CA ALA A 321 -2.87 19.75 -17.45
C ALA A 321 -2.02 19.74 -18.74
N LEU A 322 -2.46 18.99 -19.75
CA LEU A 322 -1.74 18.70 -21.00
C LEU A 322 -2.65 18.78 -22.22
N PRO A 323 -3.14 19.98 -22.60
CA PRO A 323 -4.03 20.15 -23.74
C PRO A 323 -3.44 19.62 -25.05
N GLU A 324 -2.11 19.68 -25.20
CA GLU A 324 -1.38 19.18 -26.37
C GLU A 324 -1.49 17.65 -26.56
N LYS A 325 -1.78 16.90 -25.49
CA LYS A 325 -1.96 15.45 -25.50
C LYS A 325 -3.43 15.03 -25.47
N ALA A 326 -4.39 15.95 -25.59
CA ALA A 326 -5.82 15.63 -25.42
C ALA A 326 -6.32 14.46 -26.28
N GLY A 327 -5.82 14.36 -27.52
CA GLY A 327 -6.17 13.25 -28.43
C GLY A 327 -5.76 11.87 -27.92
N SER A 328 -4.60 11.75 -27.25
CA SER A 328 -4.13 10.45 -26.74
C SER A 328 -4.94 9.94 -25.56
N TYR A 329 -5.59 10.83 -24.80
CA TYR A 329 -6.38 10.42 -23.63
C TYR A 329 -7.82 10.01 -23.94
N SER A 330 -8.29 10.19 -25.18
CA SER A 330 -9.67 9.91 -25.60
C SER A 330 -10.12 8.47 -25.31
N GLY A 331 -9.20 7.51 -25.32
CA GLY A 331 -9.49 6.12 -24.97
C GLY A 331 -9.95 5.92 -23.52
N LEU A 332 -9.53 6.77 -22.59
CA LEU A 332 -10.00 6.71 -21.20
C LEU A 332 -11.48 7.10 -21.10
N LEU A 333 -11.90 8.11 -21.85
CA LEU A 333 -13.30 8.53 -21.92
C LEU A 333 -14.17 7.44 -22.57
N GLU A 334 -13.70 6.81 -23.65
CA GLU A 334 -14.38 5.65 -24.27
C GLU A 334 -14.52 4.48 -23.28
N GLY A 335 -13.51 4.25 -22.43
CA GLY A 335 -13.59 3.27 -21.34
C GLY A 335 -14.71 3.59 -20.34
N ALA A 336 -14.84 4.86 -19.94
CA ALA A 336 -15.94 5.31 -19.08
C ALA A 336 -17.31 5.13 -19.76
N GLU A 337 -17.44 5.52 -21.03
CA GLU A 337 -18.66 5.38 -21.82
C GLU A 337 -19.07 3.92 -22.02
N THR A 338 -18.09 3.01 -22.18
CA THR A 338 -18.33 1.57 -22.29
C THR A 338 -18.92 1.01 -20.98
N LEU A 339 -18.32 1.33 -19.83
CA LEU A 339 -18.85 0.93 -18.52
C LEU A 339 -20.25 1.47 -18.27
N ARG A 340 -20.47 2.75 -18.60
CA ARG A 340 -21.78 3.40 -18.53
C ARG A 340 -22.82 2.68 -19.38
N LYS A 341 -22.49 2.41 -20.64
CA LYS A 341 -23.40 1.75 -21.58
C LYS A 341 -23.81 0.38 -21.06
N GLU A 342 -22.88 -0.41 -20.55
CA GLU A 342 -23.17 -1.71 -19.96
C GLU A 342 -24.05 -1.59 -18.70
N ARG A 343 -23.74 -0.68 -17.77
CA ARG A 343 -24.57 -0.40 -16.59
C ARG A 343 -26.02 -0.10 -16.99
N LEU A 344 -26.20 0.76 -17.99
CA LEU A 344 -27.50 1.21 -18.47
C LEU A 344 -28.27 0.19 -19.33
N GLN A 345 -27.62 -0.90 -19.76
CA GLN A 345 -28.32 -2.02 -20.37
C GLN A 345 -29.25 -2.70 -19.37
N TYR A 346 -28.82 -2.84 -18.11
CA TYR A 346 -29.58 -3.56 -17.08
C TYR A 346 -30.63 -2.69 -16.40
N ILE A 347 -30.27 -1.48 -15.96
CA ILE A 347 -31.19 -0.53 -15.32
C ILE A 347 -31.08 0.82 -16.03
N PRO A 348 -32.16 1.30 -16.71
CA PRO A 348 -32.15 2.61 -17.39
C PRO A 348 -31.86 3.76 -16.44
N GLU A 349 -31.19 4.81 -16.93
CA GLU A 349 -30.77 5.96 -16.12
C GLU A 349 -31.93 6.58 -15.32
N PRO A 350 -33.14 6.82 -15.85
CA PRO A 350 -34.23 7.38 -15.04
C PRO A 350 -34.62 6.51 -13.83
N VAL A 351 -34.57 5.19 -13.99
CA VAL A 351 -34.86 4.24 -12.89
C VAL A 351 -33.68 4.17 -11.93
N PHE A 352 -32.46 4.15 -12.47
CA PHE A 352 -31.22 4.18 -11.68
C PHE A 352 -31.18 5.40 -10.76
N SER A 353 -31.37 6.60 -11.31
CA SER A 353 -31.34 7.85 -10.54
C SER A 353 -32.50 7.91 -9.53
N ASP A 354 -33.71 7.46 -9.89
CA ASP A 354 -34.86 7.43 -8.97
C ASP A 354 -34.60 6.52 -7.76
N LEU A 355 -34.03 5.33 -7.98
CA LEU A 355 -33.67 4.41 -6.90
C LEU A 355 -32.58 4.99 -5.99
N ALA A 356 -31.55 5.60 -6.57
CA ALA A 356 -30.50 6.25 -5.80
C ALA A 356 -31.05 7.43 -4.96
N LEU A 357 -31.94 8.25 -5.53
CA LEU A 357 -32.60 9.36 -4.84
C LEU A 357 -33.56 8.90 -3.74
N LYS A 358 -34.28 7.79 -3.95
CA LYS A 358 -35.09 7.15 -2.90
C LYS A 358 -34.23 6.67 -1.74
N PHE A 359 -33.07 6.05 -2.01
CA PHE A 359 -32.13 5.68 -0.97
C PHE A 359 -31.67 6.91 -0.17
N GLN A 360 -31.25 7.96 -0.86
CA GLN A 360 -30.82 9.21 -0.24
C GLN A 360 -31.92 9.82 0.63
N SER A 361 -33.17 9.83 0.16
CA SER A 361 -34.31 10.38 0.90
C SER A 361 -34.66 9.56 2.14
N ALA A 362 -34.49 8.23 2.07
CA ALA A 362 -34.78 7.30 3.16
C ALA A 362 -33.67 7.24 4.23
N THR A 363 -32.51 7.83 3.97
CA THR A 363 -31.32 7.77 4.83
C THR A 363 -30.85 9.16 5.26
N ASP A 364 -31.76 10.11 5.47
CA ASP A 364 -31.47 11.53 5.75
C ASP A 364 -30.30 12.11 4.92
N GLY A 365 -30.33 11.89 3.61
CA GLY A 365 -29.36 12.44 2.67
C GLY A 365 -28.05 11.68 2.58
N GLU A 366 -28.09 10.34 2.68
CA GLU A 366 -26.91 9.47 2.81
C GLU A 366 -26.21 9.70 4.18
N MET A 367 -26.99 9.85 5.25
CA MET A 367 -26.73 10.48 6.54
C MET A 367 -25.78 11.68 6.47
N GLN A 368 -26.28 12.68 5.74
CA GLN A 368 -25.74 14.02 5.48
C GLN A 368 -24.28 14.06 5.00
N GLY A 369 -24.01 13.25 3.99
CA GLY A 369 -22.82 13.40 3.15
C GLY A 369 -21.63 12.53 3.54
N ARG A 370 -21.61 11.96 4.75
CA ARG A 370 -20.59 10.99 5.17
C ARG A 370 -20.58 9.74 4.29
N PHE A 371 -21.74 9.37 3.72
CA PHE A 371 -21.87 8.24 2.82
C PHE A 371 -22.44 8.64 1.46
N LYS A 372 -22.22 9.89 1.04
CA LYS A 372 -22.73 10.42 -0.23
C LYS A 372 -22.48 9.46 -1.39
N GLY A 373 -23.52 9.21 -2.19
CA GLY A 373 -23.44 8.37 -3.38
C GLY A 373 -23.63 6.88 -3.11
N THR A 374 -23.89 6.44 -1.87
CA THR A 374 -24.11 5.02 -1.57
C THR A 374 -25.34 4.46 -2.28
N GLY A 375 -26.39 5.26 -2.49
CA GLY A 375 -27.52 4.86 -3.32
C GLY A 375 -27.10 4.44 -4.74
N MET A 376 -26.17 5.20 -5.35
CA MET A 376 -25.61 4.86 -6.66
C MET A 376 -24.75 3.60 -6.61
N LEU A 377 -23.96 3.41 -5.54
CA LEU A 377 -23.15 2.21 -5.34
C LEU A 377 -24.01 0.95 -5.27
N ILE A 378 -25.12 1.00 -4.53
CA ILE A 378 -26.05 -0.12 -4.35
C ILE A 378 -26.67 -0.53 -5.69
N VAL A 379 -27.25 0.42 -6.43
CA VAL A 379 -27.90 0.13 -7.71
C VAL A 379 -26.87 -0.31 -8.76
N SER A 380 -25.67 0.28 -8.74
CA SER A 380 -24.56 -0.11 -9.60
C SER A 380 -24.08 -1.53 -9.33
N ALA A 381 -23.98 -1.95 -8.06
CA ALA A 381 -23.60 -3.32 -7.71
C ALA A 381 -24.56 -4.37 -8.27
N VAL A 382 -25.86 -4.05 -8.37
CA VAL A 382 -26.84 -4.92 -9.05
C VAL A 382 -26.57 -4.99 -10.55
N CYS A 383 -26.28 -3.86 -11.20
CA CYS A 383 -25.91 -3.84 -12.61
C CYS A 383 -24.62 -4.63 -12.87
N ASP A 384 -23.62 -4.50 -12.00
CA ASP A 384 -22.34 -5.22 -12.06
C ASP A 384 -22.52 -6.72 -11.92
N LYS A 385 -23.39 -7.17 -10.99
CA LYS A 385 -23.77 -8.59 -10.85
C LYS A 385 -24.36 -9.13 -12.15
N MET A 386 -25.23 -8.37 -12.80
CA MET A 386 -25.83 -8.77 -14.09
C MET A 386 -24.83 -8.76 -15.24
N ALA A 387 -23.80 -7.93 -15.17
CA ALA A 387 -22.65 -7.90 -16.09
C ALA A 387 -21.60 -8.99 -15.79
N GLY A 388 -21.87 -9.92 -14.86
CA GLY A 388 -20.98 -11.05 -14.58
C GLY A 388 -19.93 -10.80 -13.49
N VAL A 389 -20.02 -9.70 -12.73
CA VAL A 389 -19.19 -9.49 -11.52
C VAL A 389 -19.82 -10.28 -10.36
N ALA A 390 -19.40 -11.53 -10.20
CA ALA A 390 -20.04 -12.50 -9.31
C ALA A 390 -20.26 -11.99 -7.88
N GLU A 391 -19.26 -11.33 -7.29
CA GLU A 391 -19.31 -10.90 -5.89
C GLU A 391 -19.73 -9.44 -5.70
N ALA A 392 -20.28 -8.78 -6.74
CA ALA A 392 -20.56 -7.33 -6.69
C ALA A 392 -21.50 -6.94 -5.53
N VAL A 393 -22.62 -7.65 -5.37
CA VAL A 393 -23.59 -7.38 -4.30
C VAL A 393 -23.12 -7.99 -2.97
N THR A 394 -22.63 -9.24 -2.99
CA THR A 394 -22.20 -9.98 -1.79
C THR A 394 -20.99 -9.37 -1.10
N SER A 395 -20.15 -8.62 -1.83
CA SER A 395 -19.01 -7.88 -1.26
C SER A 395 -19.39 -6.51 -0.72
N LEU A 396 -20.50 -5.92 -1.17
CA LEU A 396 -20.93 -4.57 -0.79
C LEU A 396 -21.96 -4.62 0.36
N GLN A 397 -23.00 -5.43 0.21
CA GLN A 397 -24.16 -5.46 1.09
C GLN A 397 -23.79 -5.75 2.56
N PRO A 398 -22.99 -6.79 2.90
CA PRO A 398 -22.72 -7.11 4.30
C PRO A 398 -22.06 -5.95 5.06
N TRP A 399 -21.24 -5.15 4.38
CA TRP A 399 -20.62 -3.98 4.98
C TRP A 399 -21.64 -2.86 5.24
N LEU A 400 -22.55 -2.61 4.27
CA LEU A 400 -23.61 -1.61 4.38
C LEU A 400 -24.75 -2.01 5.33
N THR A 401 -24.83 -3.29 5.71
CA THR A 401 -25.85 -3.83 6.61
C THR A 401 -25.29 -4.27 7.97
N ASP A 402 -24.08 -3.86 8.32
CA ASP A 402 -23.45 -4.16 9.60
C ASP A 402 -24.15 -3.40 10.74
N VAL A 403 -24.74 -4.13 11.69
CA VAL A 403 -25.49 -3.59 12.83
C VAL A 403 -24.63 -2.80 13.81
N GLU A 404 -23.31 -3.01 13.79
CA GLU A 404 -22.39 -2.22 14.61
C GLU A 404 -22.10 -0.85 13.99
N ARG A 405 -22.38 -0.67 12.68
CA ARG A 405 -22.10 0.57 11.93
C ARG A 405 -23.34 1.39 11.64
N PHE A 406 -24.46 0.73 11.35
CA PHE A 406 -25.63 1.37 10.77
C PHE A 406 -26.90 1.12 11.58
N SER A 407 -27.82 2.09 11.56
CA SER A 407 -29.11 1.99 12.23
C SER A 407 -30.03 0.96 11.55
N PRO A 408 -31.03 0.41 12.26
CA PRO A 408 -32.04 -0.46 11.64
C PRO A 408 -32.72 0.15 10.41
N ASP A 409 -33.00 1.45 10.44
CA ASP A 409 -33.65 2.17 9.33
C ASP A 409 -32.74 2.23 8.09
N TRP A 410 -31.43 2.48 8.27
CA TRP A 410 -30.45 2.43 7.18
C TRP A 410 -30.39 1.02 6.57
N ILE A 411 -30.30 -0.01 7.40
CA ILE A 411 -30.21 -1.41 6.96
C ILE A 411 -31.48 -1.80 6.17
N ALA A 412 -32.65 -1.36 6.65
CA ALA A 412 -33.90 -1.54 5.94
C ALA A 412 -33.91 -0.81 4.59
N ALA A 413 -33.39 0.43 4.52
CA ALA A 413 -33.27 1.18 3.28
C ALA A 413 -32.34 0.50 2.27
N VAL A 414 -31.19 -0.04 2.71
CA VAL A 414 -30.24 -0.79 1.86
C VAL A 414 -30.94 -2.01 1.26
N THR A 415 -31.60 -2.79 2.11
CA THR A 415 -32.31 -4.01 1.70
C THR A 415 -33.44 -3.70 0.70
N ASN A 416 -34.20 -2.64 0.96
CA ASN A 416 -35.31 -2.23 0.11
C ASN A 416 -34.82 -1.78 -1.28
N VAL A 417 -33.77 -0.95 -1.34
CA VAL A 417 -33.23 -0.46 -2.61
C VAL A 417 -32.57 -1.56 -3.42
N LEU A 418 -31.87 -2.52 -2.77
CA LEU A 418 -31.37 -3.72 -3.43
C LEU A 418 -32.50 -4.52 -4.08
N GLN A 419 -33.58 -4.79 -3.34
CA GLN A 419 -34.74 -5.53 -3.87
C GLN A 419 -35.41 -4.80 -5.04
N GLN A 420 -35.58 -3.47 -4.93
CA GLN A 420 -36.15 -2.68 -6.02
C GLN A 420 -35.23 -2.63 -7.25
N ALA A 421 -33.91 -2.54 -7.06
CA ALA A 421 -32.95 -2.57 -8.14
C ALA A 421 -32.95 -3.93 -8.86
N GLU A 422 -32.94 -5.05 -8.10
CA GLU A 422 -33.03 -6.40 -8.67
C GLU A 422 -34.34 -6.61 -9.45
N ALA A 423 -35.46 -6.10 -8.94
CA ALA A 423 -36.76 -6.16 -9.63
C ALA A 423 -36.81 -5.27 -10.89
N SER A 424 -35.98 -4.24 -10.96
CA SER A 424 -35.92 -3.28 -12.08
C SER A 424 -34.98 -3.71 -13.21
N VAL A 425 -34.22 -4.79 -13.03
CA VAL A 425 -33.35 -5.34 -14.06
C VAL A 425 -34.19 -5.73 -15.26
N LYS A 426 -33.86 -5.21 -16.45
CA LYS A 426 -34.47 -5.64 -17.69
C LYS A 426 -34.22 -7.13 -17.87
N LYS A 427 -35.29 -7.91 -18.05
CA LYS A 427 -35.15 -9.27 -18.55
C LYS A 427 -34.59 -9.17 -19.96
N THR A 428 -33.38 -9.68 -20.16
CA THR A 428 -32.84 -9.91 -21.50
C THR A 428 -33.77 -10.92 -22.16
N GLU A 429 -34.48 -10.51 -23.22
CA GLU A 429 -35.15 -11.48 -24.10
C GLU A 429 -34.04 -12.32 -24.72
N GLU A 430 -33.97 -13.60 -24.34
CA GLU A 430 -33.07 -14.60 -24.94
C GLU A 430 -33.45 -14.91 -26.40
#